data_AF-A0A497BJR5-F1
#
_entry.id   AF-A0A497BJR5-F1
#
_cell.length_a   1.000
_cell.length_b   1.000
_cell.length_c   1.000
_cell.angle_alpha   90.00
_cell.angle_beta   90.00
_cell.angle_gamma   90.00
#
_symmetry.space_group_name_H-M   'P 1'
#
loop_
_entity.id
_entity.type
_entity.pdbx_description
1 polymer ?
#
loop_
_entity_poly.entity_id
_entity_poly.type
_entity_poly.pdbx_seq_one_letter_code
_entity_poly.pdbx_strand_id
1 'polypeptide(L)'
;MDKGKAIGTFLAHVDRHGQLLLLTDAEMEELFGREVASILAELERFSQEENVCSGCGGDCCRDIGCELYAPGFDRCPIYQVRPIVCRLHFCHRFDGAYKSMVIELRDIFLGCFRAVELWNGAYLKWLDVPPLAGAAPELVGGLSVWVEGVRKGTLEPGQAVGLIRRQAEEYRNRYSHIGRSDDGTASP
;
A
#
# COMPACT_ATOMS: atom_id res chain seq x y z
N MET A 1 -18.55 -1.64 11.22
CA MET A 1 -18.27 -1.82 9.79
C MET A 1 -18.90 -3.10 9.25
N ASP A 2 -19.58 -3.00 8.10
CA ASP A 2 -20.12 -4.19 7.42
C ASP A 2 -19.03 -4.89 6.60
N LYS A 3 -18.47 -5.95 7.18
CA LYS A 3 -17.38 -6.74 6.57
C LYS A 3 -17.80 -7.37 5.23
N GLY A 4 -19.03 -7.87 5.13
CA GLY A 4 -19.53 -8.53 3.92
C GLY A 4 -19.65 -7.54 2.77
N LYS A 5 -20.15 -6.33 3.06
CA LYS A 5 -20.21 -5.24 2.09
C LYS A 5 -18.83 -4.84 1.59
N ALA A 6 -17.86 -4.64 2.48
CA ALA A 6 -16.50 -4.24 2.10
C ALA A 6 -15.81 -5.28 1.20
N ILE A 7 -15.93 -6.58 1.55
CA ILE A 7 -15.39 -7.68 0.73
C ILE A 7 -16.08 -7.74 -0.63
N GLY A 8 -17.41 -7.59 -0.66
CA GLY A 8 -18.17 -7.56 -1.91
C GLY A 8 -17.78 -6.38 -2.81
N THR A 9 -17.57 -5.19 -2.23
CA THR A 9 -17.06 -4.02 -2.97
C THR A 9 -15.67 -4.31 -3.54
N PHE A 10 -14.77 -4.90 -2.74
CA PHE A 10 -13.43 -5.24 -3.20
C PHE A 10 -13.44 -6.20 -4.39
N LEU A 11 -14.18 -7.31 -4.30
CA LEU A 11 -14.27 -8.27 -5.40
C LEU A 11 -14.87 -7.66 -6.67
N ALA A 12 -15.79 -6.70 -6.56
CA ALA A 12 -16.38 -6.03 -7.71
C ALA A 12 -15.44 -5.04 -8.42
N HIS A 13 -14.39 -4.57 -7.74
CA HIS A 13 -13.52 -3.51 -8.25
C HIS A 13 -12.07 -3.96 -8.49
N VAL A 14 -11.57 -4.99 -7.78
CA VAL A 14 -10.15 -5.39 -7.77
C VAL A 14 -9.57 -5.56 -9.19
N ASP A 15 -10.33 -6.15 -10.11
CA ASP A 15 -9.88 -6.40 -11.48
C ASP A 15 -9.74 -5.12 -12.34
N ARG A 16 -10.37 -4.02 -11.94
CA ARG A 16 -10.31 -2.72 -12.63
C ARG A 16 -9.06 -1.91 -12.25
N HIS A 17 -8.36 -2.32 -11.19
CA HIS A 17 -7.16 -1.63 -10.73
C HIS A 17 -5.91 -2.36 -11.24
N GLY A 18 -5.40 -1.97 -12.41
CA GLY A 18 -4.14 -2.50 -12.95
C GLY A 18 -2.88 -2.16 -12.12
N GLN A 19 -3.03 -1.38 -11.05
CA GLN A 19 -1.96 -0.79 -10.23
C GLN A 19 -2.07 -1.12 -8.73
N LEU A 20 -2.62 -2.28 -8.36
CA LEU A 20 -2.80 -2.68 -6.95
C LEU A 20 -1.51 -2.65 -6.11
N LEU A 21 -0.35 -2.66 -6.77
CA LEU A 21 0.95 -2.52 -6.13
C LEU A 21 1.14 -1.16 -5.43
N LEU A 22 0.70 -0.07 -6.06
CA LEU A 22 0.87 1.29 -5.57
C LEU A 22 -0.46 2.05 -5.65
N LEU A 23 -1.13 2.17 -4.51
CA LEU A 23 -2.49 2.71 -4.44
C LEU A 23 -2.57 4.03 -3.68
N THR A 24 -3.32 4.96 -4.23
CA THR A 24 -3.77 6.21 -3.62
C THR A 24 -4.92 5.98 -2.64
N ASP A 25 -5.22 6.98 -1.82
CA ASP A 25 -6.35 6.91 -0.88
C ASP A 25 -7.71 6.86 -1.61
N ALA A 26 -7.82 7.54 -2.76
CA ALA A 26 -9.01 7.49 -3.60
C ALA A 26 -9.24 6.07 -4.15
N GLU A 27 -8.18 5.39 -4.61
CA GLU A 27 -8.29 4.01 -5.08
C GLU A 27 -8.60 3.04 -3.93
N MET A 28 -8.13 3.31 -2.71
CA MET A 28 -8.53 2.56 -1.53
C MET A 28 -10.04 2.73 -1.22
N GLU A 29 -10.59 3.94 -1.37
CA GLU A 29 -12.03 4.17 -1.24
C GLU A 29 -12.82 3.45 -2.34
N GLU A 30 -12.35 3.45 -3.58
CA GLU A 30 -12.99 2.72 -4.68
C GLU A 30 -12.99 1.21 -4.45
N LEU A 31 -11.86 0.66 -3.98
CA LEU A 31 -11.68 -0.77 -3.72
C LEU A 31 -12.50 -1.25 -2.52
N PHE A 32 -12.46 -0.56 -1.39
CA PHE A 32 -13.01 -1.09 -0.14
C PHE A 32 -14.28 -0.35 0.31
N GLY A 33 -14.60 0.78 -0.31
CA GLY A 33 -15.71 1.64 0.04
C GLY A 33 -15.35 2.71 1.09
N ARG A 34 -16.23 3.72 1.18
CA ARG A 34 -16.05 4.90 2.03
C ARG A 34 -15.86 4.60 3.52
N GLU A 35 -16.53 3.58 4.05
CA GLU A 35 -16.42 3.24 5.47
C GLU A 35 -15.00 2.81 5.83
N VAL A 36 -14.40 1.92 5.02
CA VAL A 36 -13.00 1.49 5.18
C VAL A 36 -12.05 2.66 4.99
N ALA A 37 -12.24 3.48 3.95
CA ALA A 37 -11.41 4.65 3.69
C ALA A 37 -11.44 5.67 4.83
N SER A 38 -12.60 5.87 5.45
CA SER A 38 -12.75 6.82 6.57
C SER A 38 -12.00 6.36 7.81
N ILE A 39 -12.04 5.05 8.12
CA ILE A 39 -11.28 4.49 9.24
C ILE A 39 -9.77 4.57 8.96
N LEU A 40 -9.35 4.25 7.73
CA LEU A 40 -7.95 4.37 7.33
C LEU A 40 -7.45 5.82 7.49
N ALA A 41 -8.25 6.81 7.07
CA ALA A 41 -7.94 8.22 7.22
C ALA A 41 -7.84 8.64 8.70
N GLU A 42 -8.69 8.11 9.57
CA GLU A 42 -8.63 8.37 11.01
C GLU A 42 -7.35 7.82 11.64
N LEU A 43 -6.99 6.56 11.33
CA LEU A 43 -5.75 5.94 11.79
C LEU A 43 -4.51 6.67 11.25
N GLU A 44 -4.57 7.13 10.02
CA GLU A 44 -3.53 7.93 9.40
C GLU A 44 -3.35 9.28 10.09
N ARG A 45 -4.46 9.99 10.37
CA ARG A 45 -4.42 11.25 11.11
C ARG A 45 -3.79 11.05 12.48
N PHE A 46 -4.22 10.02 13.22
CA PHE A 46 -3.60 9.66 14.50
C PHE A 46 -2.10 9.36 14.35
N SER A 47 -1.70 8.60 13.33
CA SER A 47 -0.30 8.29 13.07
C SER A 47 0.57 9.53 12.86
N GLN A 48 0.01 10.57 12.23
CA GLN A 48 0.69 11.83 11.97
C GLN A 48 0.77 12.70 13.23
N GLU A 49 -0.35 12.83 13.96
CA GLU A 49 -0.43 13.60 15.20
C GLU A 49 0.53 13.05 16.27
N GLU A 50 0.58 11.73 16.42
CA GLU A 50 1.40 11.05 17.44
C GLU A 50 2.80 10.64 16.95
N ASN A 51 3.20 11.05 15.73
CA ASN A 51 4.51 10.72 15.16
C ASN A 51 4.84 9.21 15.24
N VAL A 52 3.85 8.35 14.98
CA VAL A 52 3.97 6.89 15.24
C VAL A 52 5.15 6.28 14.50
N CYS A 53 5.31 6.61 13.21
CA CYS A 53 6.36 6.04 12.36
C CYS A 53 7.77 6.48 12.74
N SER A 54 7.97 7.78 12.98
CA SER A 54 9.28 8.29 13.42
C SER A 54 9.60 7.81 14.83
N GLY A 55 8.59 7.76 15.71
CA GLY A 55 8.72 7.27 17.08
C GLY A 55 9.04 5.77 17.19
N CYS A 56 8.56 4.93 16.26
CA CYS A 56 8.89 3.50 16.22
C CYS A 56 10.16 3.20 15.39
N GLY A 57 10.75 4.22 14.75
CA GLY A 57 11.96 4.07 13.94
C GLY A 57 11.81 3.09 12.77
N GLY A 58 10.58 2.86 12.30
CA GLY A 58 10.27 1.94 11.21
C GLY A 58 10.34 0.45 11.55
N ASP A 59 10.06 0.05 12.79
CA ASP A 59 9.93 -1.37 13.20
C ASP A 59 9.09 -2.19 12.21
N CYS A 60 7.88 -1.70 11.88
CA CYS A 60 6.99 -2.35 10.92
C CYS A 60 7.62 -2.54 9.54
N CYS A 61 8.36 -1.54 9.06
CA CYS A 61 9.04 -1.62 7.76
C CYS A 61 10.17 -2.66 7.78
N ARG A 62 10.87 -2.83 8.92
CA ARG A 62 11.89 -3.88 9.07
C ARG A 62 11.26 -5.27 9.11
N ASP A 63 10.20 -5.44 9.89
CA ASP A 63 9.52 -6.72 10.09
C ASP A 63 9.00 -7.30 8.78
N ILE A 64 8.49 -6.46 7.89
CA ILE A 64 8.00 -6.86 6.56
C ILE A 64 9.10 -6.87 5.49
N GLY A 65 10.35 -6.58 5.84
CA GLY A 65 11.48 -6.56 4.89
C GLY A 65 11.37 -5.47 3.82
N CYS A 66 10.78 -4.31 4.13
CA CYS A 66 10.56 -3.22 3.19
C CYS A 66 11.87 -2.69 2.59
N GLU A 67 12.02 -2.79 1.27
CA GLU A 67 13.23 -2.40 0.58
C GLU A 67 13.47 -0.89 0.59
N LEU A 68 12.40 -0.10 0.79
CA LEU A 68 12.43 1.36 0.84
C LEU A 68 12.72 1.92 2.24
N TYR A 69 12.93 1.05 3.22
CA TYR A 69 13.30 1.47 4.57
C TYR A 69 14.74 2.01 4.63
N ALA A 70 14.94 3.18 5.23
CA ALA A 70 16.26 3.63 5.68
C ALA A 70 16.09 4.39 7.00
N PRO A 71 17.02 4.25 7.98
CA PRO A 71 16.93 4.95 9.25
C PRO A 71 16.87 6.48 9.13
N GLY A 72 17.42 7.04 8.05
CA GLY A 72 17.39 8.49 7.80
C GLY A 72 16.05 9.03 7.30
N PHE A 73 15.06 8.17 7.04
CA PHE A 73 13.73 8.61 6.64
C PHE A 73 12.81 8.76 7.87
N ASP A 74 12.31 9.98 8.10
CA ASP A 74 11.31 10.23 9.16
C ASP A 74 9.94 9.60 8.85
N ARG A 75 9.66 9.32 7.57
CA ARG A 75 8.42 8.74 7.07
C ARG A 75 8.65 7.93 5.80
N CYS A 76 7.68 7.08 5.46
CA CYS A 76 7.73 6.33 4.21
C CYS A 76 7.85 7.30 3.00
N PRO A 77 8.84 7.11 2.10
CA PRO A 77 9.03 8.02 0.97
C PRO A 77 7.90 7.96 -0.08
N ILE A 78 7.20 6.82 -0.16
CA ILE A 78 6.05 6.58 -1.07
C ILE A 78 4.70 6.60 -0.35
N TYR A 79 4.62 7.29 0.79
CA TYR A 79 3.48 7.27 1.70
C TYR A 79 2.09 7.38 1.05
N GLN A 80 1.94 8.26 0.05
CA GLN A 80 0.68 8.54 -0.64
C GLN A 80 0.23 7.42 -1.59
N VAL A 81 1.15 6.54 -2.01
CA VAL A 81 0.90 5.48 -2.99
C VAL A 81 1.33 4.10 -2.46
N ARG A 82 1.24 3.89 -1.15
CA ARG A 82 1.71 2.66 -0.50
C ARG A 82 0.91 1.43 -0.96
N PRO A 83 1.54 0.24 -0.98
CA PRO A 83 0.84 -1.04 -1.16
C PRO A 83 -0.26 -1.26 -0.13
N ILE A 84 -1.25 -2.09 -0.46
CA ILE A 84 -2.38 -2.41 0.43
C ILE A 84 -1.88 -2.95 1.78
N VAL A 85 -0.94 -3.91 1.78
CA VAL A 85 -0.41 -4.49 3.02
C VAL A 85 0.22 -3.42 3.89
N CYS A 86 0.99 -2.48 3.33
CA CYS A 86 1.60 -1.39 4.08
C CYS A 86 0.57 -0.45 4.72
N ARG A 87 -0.63 -0.31 4.14
CA ARG A 87 -1.73 0.50 4.68
C ARG A 87 -2.47 -0.23 5.82
N LEU A 88 -2.30 -1.54 5.92
CA LEU A 88 -2.99 -2.42 6.86
C LEU A 88 -2.06 -3.06 7.88
N HIS A 89 -0.75 -2.88 7.72
CA HIS A 89 0.25 -3.25 8.69
C HIS A 89 0.36 -2.13 9.74
N PHE A 90 -0.48 -2.24 10.77
CA PHE A 90 -0.54 -1.25 11.84
C PHE A 90 0.55 -1.52 12.89
N CYS A 91 1.18 -0.44 13.36
CA CYS A 91 2.13 -0.48 14.46
C CYS A 91 1.45 -0.94 15.76
N HIS A 92 2.17 -1.66 16.63
CA HIS A 92 1.68 -2.03 17.96
C HIS A 92 1.30 -0.81 18.83
N ARG A 93 1.74 0.39 18.46
CA ARG A 93 1.41 1.67 19.10
C ARG A 93 0.01 2.18 18.77
N PHE A 94 -0.69 1.57 17.82
CA PHE A 94 -2.14 1.72 17.72
C PHE A 94 -2.79 0.89 18.84
N ASP A 95 -2.72 1.38 20.07
CA ASP A 95 -3.31 0.73 21.25
C ASP A 95 -4.62 1.39 21.68
N GLY A 96 -5.21 0.89 22.77
CA GLY A 96 -6.42 1.47 23.37
C GLY A 96 -7.62 1.53 22.42
N ALA A 97 -8.07 2.75 22.12
CA ALA A 97 -9.31 3.05 21.38
C ALA A 97 -9.32 2.55 19.93
N TYR A 98 -8.15 2.42 19.29
CA TYR A 98 -8.06 2.05 17.87
C TYR A 98 -7.87 0.55 17.62
N LYS A 99 -7.62 -0.23 18.67
CA LYS A 99 -7.33 -1.67 18.55
C LYS A 99 -8.46 -2.45 17.89
N SER A 100 -9.72 -2.14 18.23
CA SER A 100 -10.89 -2.79 17.62
C SER A 100 -10.98 -2.48 16.12
N MET A 101 -10.77 -1.22 15.72
CA MET A 101 -10.78 -0.79 14.32
C MET A 101 -9.68 -1.49 13.51
N VAL A 102 -8.47 -1.57 14.07
CA VAL A 102 -7.34 -2.29 13.46
C VAL A 102 -7.67 -3.77 13.24
N ILE A 103 -8.29 -4.42 14.22
CA ILE A 103 -8.73 -5.82 14.09
C ILE A 103 -9.79 -5.96 12.99
N GLU A 104 -10.78 -5.06 12.94
CA GLU A 104 -11.83 -5.09 11.93
C GLU A 104 -11.28 -4.91 10.51
N LEU A 105 -10.36 -3.96 10.31
CA LEU A 105 -9.69 -3.75 9.01
C LEU A 105 -8.88 -4.96 8.59
N ARG A 106 -8.13 -5.57 9.53
CA ARG A 106 -7.36 -6.80 9.26
C ARG A 106 -8.28 -7.93 8.84
N ASP A 107 -9.41 -8.12 9.51
CA ASP A 107 -10.36 -9.19 9.19
C ASP A 107 -10.98 -9.00 7.79
N ILE A 108 -11.31 -7.76 7.40
CA ILE A 108 -11.80 -7.46 6.04
C ILE A 108 -10.74 -7.83 5.02
N PHE A 109 -9.50 -7.40 5.23
CA PHE A 109 -8.44 -7.66 4.28
C PHE A 109 -8.12 -9.15 4.14
N LEU A 110 -8.05 -9.88 5.25
CA LEU A 110 -7.90 -11.34 5.20
C LEU A 110 -9.08 -12.01 4.50
N GLY A 111 -10.29 -11.48 4.67
CA GLY A 111 -11.48 -11.90 3.94
C GLY A 111 -11.33 -11.68 2.42
N CYS A 112 -10.89 -10.48 2.01
CA CYS A 112 -10.61 -10.15 0.62
C CYS A 112 -9.52 -11.05 0.02
N PHE A 113 -8.40 -11.23 0.73
CA PHE A 113 -7.28 -12.07 0.28
C PHE A 113 -7.72 -13.50 0.03
N ARG A 114 -8.43 -14.11 0.99
CA ARG A 114 -8.99 -15.47 0.85
C ARG A 114 -10.01 -15.56 -0.27
N ALA A 115 -10.85 -14.54 -0.44
CA ALA A 115 -11.86 -14.54 -1.49
C ALA A 115 -11.22 -14.49 -2.89
N VAL A 116 -10.16 -13.70 -3.09
CA VAL A 116 -9.41 -13.68 -4.35
C VAL A 116 -8.62 -14.97 -4.55
N GLU A 117 -8.09 -15.58 -3.48
CA GLU A 117 -7.35 -16.85 -3.55
C GLU A 117 -8.24 -17.95 -4.14
N LEU A 118 -9.49 -18.00 -3.67
CA LEU A 118 -10.52 -18.89 -4.21
C LEU A 118 -10.91 -18.55 -5.67
N TRP A 119 -10.71 -17.30 -6.09
CA TRP A 119 -11.07 -16.82 -7.43
C TRP A 119 -9.93 -16.95 -8.46
N ASN A 120 -8.73 -17.40 -8.04
CA ASN A 120 -7.54 -17.55 -8.88
C ASN A 120 -7.20 -16.31 -9.72
N GLY A 121 -7.38 -15.12 -9.15
CA GLY A 121 -7.12 -13.87 -9.84
C GLY A 121 -5.63 -13.64 -10.10
N ALA A 122 -5.28 -13.10 -11.28
CA ALA A 122 -3.90 -12.75 -11.65
C ALA A 122 -3.23 -11.74 -10.70
N TYR A 123 -4.03 -11.11 -9.84
CA TYR A 123 -3.67 -10.04 -8.92
C TYR A 123 -3.26 -10.50 -7.52
N LEU A 124 -3.37 -11.81 -7.20
CA LEU A 124 -3.02 -12.34 -5.88
C LEU A 124 -1.61 -11.96 -5.43
N LYS A 125 -0.66 -12.02 -6.36
CA LYS A 125 0.75 -11.68 -6.12
C LYS A 125 0.98 -10.20 -5.77
N TRP A 126 0.01 -9.32 -5.96
CA TRP A 126 0.11 -7.89 -5.63
C TRP A 126 -0.52 -7.56 -4.28
N LEU A 127 -1.38 -8.43 -3.77
CA LEU A 127 -2.05 -8.22 -2.48
C LEU A 127 -1.17 -8.59 -1.29
N ASP A 128 -0.12 -9.39 -1.47
CA ASP A 128 0.80 -9.83 -0.40
C ASP A 128 2.19 -9.17 -0.49
N VAL A 129 2.23 -7.90 -0.90
CA VAL A 129 3.47 -7.12 -1.09
C VAL A 129 3.51 -6.01 -0.04
N PRO A 130 4.61 -5.81 0.72
CA PRO A 130 6.02 -6.14 0.46
C PRO A 130 6.49 -7.57 0.80
N PRO A 131 7.66 -8.01 0.26
CA PRO A 131 8.67 -7.23 -0.48
C PRO A 131 8.27 -6.81 -1.91
N LEU A 132 8.52 -5.54 -2.29
CA LEU A 132 8.18 -4.99 -3.61
C LEU A 132 8.94 -5.63 -4.76
N ALA A 133 10.16 -6.13 -4.52
CA ALA A 133 11.04 -6.66 -5.56
C ALA A 133 10.48 -7.91 -6.24
N GLY A 134 9.62 -8.67 -5.55
CA GLY A 134 8.94 -9.83 -6.14
C GLY A 134 7.89 -9.45 -7.19
N ALA A 135 7.28 -8.26 -7.05
CA ALA A 135 6.21 -7.79 -7.94
C ALA A 135 6.65 -6.69 -8.92
N ALA A 136 7.64 -5.87 -8.56
CA ALA A 136 8.18 -4.78 -9.36
C ALA A 136 9.71 -4.61 -9.15
N PRO A 137 10.52 -5.58 -9.61
CA PRO A 137 11.98 -5.52 -9.46
C PRO A 137 12.60 -4.28 -10.11
N GLU A 138 12.03 -3.78 -11.21
CA GLU A 138 12.50 -2.60 -11.91
C GLU A 138 12.24 -1.30 -11.12
N LEU A 139 11.13 -1.24 -10.38
CA LEU A 139 10.86 -0.13 -9.46
C LEU A 139 11.88 -0.14 -8.34
N VAL A 140 12.03 -1.28 -7.65
CA VAL A 140 12.95 -1.40 -6.51
C VAL A 140 14.39 -1.15 -6.94
N GLY A 141 14.81 -1.68 -8.09
CA GLY A 141 16.13 -1.44 -8.64
C GLY A 141 16.43 0.05 -8.82
N GLY A 142 15.48 0.80 -9.38
CA GLY A 142 15.61 2.26 -9.55
C GLY A 142 15.64 3.02 -8.23
N LEU A 143 14.75 2.67 -7.29
CA LEU A 143 14.66 3.34 -6.00
C LEU A 143 15.86 3.04 -5.07
N SER A 144 16.45 1.84 -5.20
CA SER A 144 17.50 1.35 -4.31
C SER A 144 18.71 2.27 -4.25
N VAL A 145 19.06 2.94 -5.35
CA VAL A 145 20.20 3.86 -5.43
C VAL A 145 20.06 5.00 -4.43
N TRP A 146 18.86 5.56 -4.29
CA TRP A 146 18.60 6.68 -3.39
C TRP A 146 18.44 6.23 -1.95
N VAL A 147 17.80 5.08 -1.73
CA VAL A 147 17.69 4.46 -0.39
C VAL A 147 19.07 4.14 0.18
N GLU A 148 19.96 3.54 -0.63
CA GLU A 148 21.35 3.28 -0.26
C GLU A 148 22.14 4.56 -0.03
N GLY A 149 21.89 5.60 -0.82
CA GLY A 149 22.49 6.92 -0.62
C GLY A 149 22.17 7.49 0.76
N VAL A 150 20.91 7.37 1.20
CA VAL A 150 20.49 7.79 2.55
C VAL A 150 21.11 6.91 3.63
N ARG A 151 21.10 5.59 3.46
CA ARG A 151 21.73 4.65 4.42
C ARG A 151 23.21 4.94 4.64
N LYS A 152 23.93 5.35 3.58
CA LYS A 152 25.36 5.68 3.63
C LYS A 152 25.65 7.14 3.98
N GLY A 153 24.62 7.98 4.14
CA GLY A 153 24.77 9.41 4.40
C GLY A 153 25.33 10.20 3.21
N THR A 154 25.28 9.64 1.99
CA THR A 154 25.76 10.31 0.77
C THR A 154 24.66 11.07 0.03
N LEU A 155 23.41 10.92 0.45
CA LEU A 155 22.25 11.63 -0.08
C LEU A 155 21.38 12.12 1.08
N GLU A 156 20.96 13.38 1.02
CA GLU A 156 20.08 13.97 2.03
C GLU A 156 18.68 13.31 1.95
N PRO A 157 18.07 12.92 3.09
CA PRO A 157 16.78 12.22 3.11
C PRO A 157 15.64 12.92 2.37
N GLY A 158 15.47 14.23 2.55
CA GLY A 158 14.44 15.01 1.86
C GLY A 158 14.59 15.00 0.34
N GLN A 159 15.82 15.15 -0.16
CA GLN A 159 16.14 15.02 -1.58
C GLN A 159 15.81 13.62 -2.10
N ALA A 160 16.21 12.57 -1.37
CA ALA A 160 15.90 11.19 -1.72
C ALA A 160 14.39 10.93 -1.77
N VAL A 161 13.62 11.44 -0.80
CA VAL A 161 12.15 11.30 -0.77
C VAL A 161 11.53 11.90 -2.03
N GLY A 162 11.98 13.09 -2.46
CA GLY A 162 11.48 13.73 -3.68
C GLY A 162 11.73 12.90 -4.95
N LEU A 163 12.92 12.30 -5.06
CA LEU A 163 13.30 11.44 -6.18
C LEU A 163 12.49 10.13 -6.17
N ILE A 164 12.41 9.48 -5.00
CA ILE A 164 11.66 8.22 -4.82
C ILE A 164 10.19 8.42 -5.17
N ARG A 165 9.57 9.50 -4.66
CA ARG A 165 8.16 9.79 -4.94
C ARG A 165 7.90 9.95 -6.43
N ARG A 166 8.73 10.75 -7.11
CA ARG A 166 8.61 10.97 -8.56
C ARG A 166 8.68 9.65 -9.32
N GLN A 167 9.67 8.80 -9.02
CA GLN A 167 9.80 7.53 -9.72
C GLN A 167 8.65 6.55 -9.41
N ALA A 168 8.13 6.56 -8.19
CA ALA A 168 6.95 5.76 -7.83
C ALA A 168 5.69 6.24 -8.59
N GLU A 169 5.51 7.55 -8.74
CA GLU A 169 4.42 8.13 -9.55
C GLU A 169 4.58 7.80 -11.04
N GLU A 170 5.78 7.95 -11.60
CA GLU A 170 6.10 7.56 -12.98
C GLU A 170 5.87 6.07 -13.22
N TYR A 171 6.23 5.22 -12.25
CA TYR A 171 5.91 3.80 -12.30
C TYR A 171 4.40 3.59 -12.34
N ARG A 172 3.66 4.12 -11.37
CA ARG A 172 2.20 3.99 -11.29
C ARG A 172 1.53 4.43 -12.60
N ASN A 173 1.92 5.59 -13.15
CA ASN A 173 1.33 6.13 -14.37
C ASN A 173 1.58 5.27 -15.61
N ARG A 174 2.67 4.49 -15.66
CA ARG A 174 2.91 3.54 -16.76
C ARG A 174 1.96 2.34 -16.71
N TYR A 175 1.57 1.91 -15.52
CA TYR A 175 0.75 0.71 -15.32
C TYR A 175 -0.74 1.01 -15.08
N SER A 176 -1.12 2.29 -14.91
CA SER A 176 -2.51 2.72 -14.73
C SER A 176 -3.44 2.40 -15.90
N HIS A 177 -2.88 2.22 -17.11
CA HIS A 177 -3.64 1.94 -18.32
C HIS A 177 -3.79 0.44 -18.63
N ILE A 178 -3.02 -0.43 -17.96
CA ILE A 178 -2.96 -1.86 -18.30
C ILE A 178 -4.22 -2.63 -17.82
N GLY A 179 -4.98 -2.07 -16.87
CA GLY A 179 -6.28 -2.60 -16.43
C GLY A 179 -7.48 -2.23 -17.32
N ARG A 180 -7.29 -1.43 -18.38
CA ARG A 180 -8.34 -1.08 -19.37
C ARG A 180 -8.17 -1.90 -20.65
N SER A 181 -8.03 -3.21 -20.54
CA SER A 181 -8.17 -4.05 -21.73
C SER A 181 -9.64 -4.04 -22.14
N ASP A 182 -9.92 -3.50 -23.32
CA ASP A 182 -11.23 -3.41 -23.94
C ASP A 182 -11.92 -4.79 -23.95
N ASP A 183 -13.09 -4.90 -23.30
CA ASP A 183 -14.12 -5.88 -23.66
C ASP A 183 -14.67 -5.47 -25.04
N GLY A 184 -13.89 -5.78 -26.06
CA GLY A 184 -14.11 -5.43 -27.45
C GLY A 184 -14.06 -6.64 -28.36
N THR A 185 -14.86 -7.67 -28.07
CA THR A 185 -15.33 -8.67 -29.07
C THR A 185 -16.64 -9.28 -28.55
N ALA A 186 -17.80 -8.74 -28.95
CA ALA A 186 -18.56 -9.09 -30.16
C ALA A 186 -19.45 -10.33 -29.98
N SER A 187 -20.76 -10.08 -29.88
CA SER A 187 -21.84 -11.04 -30.10
C SER A 187 -21.71 -11.74 -31.45
N PRO A 188 -22.25 -12.96 -31.56
CA PRO A 188 -23.42 -13.15 -32.41
C PRO A 188 -24.71 -13.36 -31.61
#